data_AF-A0A0G1HU31-F1
#
_entry.id   AF-A0A0G1HU31-F1
#
_cell.length_a   1.000
_cell.length_b   1.000
_cell.length_c   1.000
_cell.angle_alpha   90.00
_cell.angle_beta   90.00
_cell.angle_gamma   90.00
#
_symmetry.space_group_name_H-M   'P 1'
#
loop_
_entity.id
_entity.type
_entity.pdbx_description
1 polymer ?
#
loop_
_entity_poly.entity_id
_entity_poly.type
_entity_poly.pdbx_seq_one_letter_code
_entity_poly.pdbx_strand_id
1 'polypeptide(L)'
;MDRASDYRSVALVARISHMISYLKGILIAKTSDTGTVLINDAIGYDVRMNPVELSGLIMQTPLALHCYHHITDRSQELYGFLSPQTKEIFILLIENV
;
A
#
# COMPACT_ATOMS: atom_id res chain seq x y z
N MET A 1 6.79 35.72 2.99
CA MET A 1 7.11 34.28 2.88
C MET A 1 6.56 33.60 4.11
N ASP A 2 5.27 33.28 4.07
CA ASP A 2 4.53 32.81 5.23
C ASP A 2 4.45 31.28 5.18
N ARG A 3 5.40 30.63 5.86
CA ARG A 3 5.54 29.17 5.93
C ARG A 3 4.35 28.48 6.60
N ALA A 4 3.44 29.22 7.22
CA ALA A 4 2.25 28.68 7.89
C ALA A 4 1.10 28.34 6.91
N SER A 5 1.07 28.96 5.72
CA SER A 5 0.01 28.71 4.73
C SER A 5 0.16 27.34 4.06
N ASP A 6 1.39 26.86 3.83
CA ASP A 6 1.66 25.56 3.21
C ASP A 6 1.28 24.38 4.12
N TYR A 7 1.35 24.56 5.45
CA TYR A 7 0.93 23.52 6.39
C TYR A 7 -0.58 23.28 6.38
N ARG A 8 -1.41 24.28 6.04
CA ARG A 8 -2.86 24.09 5.95
C ARG A 8 -3.26 23.20 4.77
N SER A 9 -2.45 23.20 3.71
CA SER A 9 -2.62 22.34 2.55
C SER A 9 -2.20 20.89 2.84
N VAL A 10 -1.10 20.70 3.58
CA VAL A 10 -0.57 19.37 3.95
C VAL A 10 -1.39 18.72 5.07
N ALA A 11 -1.95 19.52 5.99
CA ALA A 11 -2.73 19.02 7.12
C ALA A 11 -4.06 18.35 6.73
N LEU A 12 -4.67 18.71 5.59
CA LEU A 12 -5.87 18.05 5.10
C LEU A 12 -5.56 16.65 4.53
N VAL A 13 -4.40 16.50 3.88
CA VAL A 13 -3.89 15.22 3.35
C VAL A 13 -3.39 14.30 4.49
N ALA A 14 -3.00 14.87 5.63
CA ALA A 14 -2.46 14.16 6.78
C ALA A 14 -3.49 13.40 7.65
N ARG A 15 -4.77 13.33 7.25
CA ARG A 15 -5.82 12.70 8.07
C ARG A 15 -5.91 11.17 8.00
N ILE A 16 -5.00 10.49 7.28
CA ILE A 16 -4.89 9.03 7.34
C ILE A 16 -3.51 8.62 7.82
N SER A 17 -3.39 8.40 9.13
CA SER A 17 -2.19 7.79 9.73
C SER A 17 -2.21 6.29 9.45
N HIS A 18 -1.68 5.87 8.30
CA HIS A 18 -1.50 4.45 8.02
C HIS A 18 -0.28 3.90 8.75
N MET A 19 -0.50 2.95 9.65
CA MET A 19 0.58 2.26 10.40
C MET A 19 1.57 1.54 9.47
N ILE A 20 1.09 1.03 8.33
CA ILE A 20 1.93 0.39 7.30
C ILE A 20 1.69 1.11 5.97
N SER A 21 2.64 1.96 5.58
CA SER A 21 2.54 2.80 4.39
C SER A 21 3.46 2.36 3.24
N TYR A 22 4.41 1.47 3.52
CA TYR A 22 5.40 0.98 2.58
C TYR A 22 5.96 -0.37 3.01
N LEU A 23 6.18 -1.27 2.04
CA LEU A 23 6.86 -2.54 2.23
C LEU A 23 7.95 -2.70 1.18
N LYS A 24 9.10 -3.25 1.58
CA LYS A 24 10.18 -3.65 0.68
C LYS A 24 10.68 -5.03 1.08
N GLY A 25 10.62 -5.97 0.16
CA GLY A 25 10.92 -7.38 0.44
C GLY A 25 10.90 -8.22 -0.82
N ILE A 26 10.72 -9.53 -0.67
CA ILE A 26 10.74 -10.51 -1.76
C ILE A 26 9.35 -11.11 -1.95
N LEU A 27 8.86 -11.23 -3.20
CA LEU A 27 7.60 -11.93 -3.47
C LEU A 27 7.78 -13.44 -3.32
N ILE A 28 7.19 -14.04 -2.30
CA ILE A 28 7.38 -15.48 -2.01
C ILE A 28 6.18 -16.35 -2.40
N ALA A 29 4.98 -15.78 -2.41
CA ALA A 29 3.77 -16.42 -2.91
C ALA A 29 2.87 -15.40 -3.62
N LYS A 30 2.02 -15.86 -4.55
CA LYS A 30 0.92 -15.05 -5.09
C LYS A 30 -0.28 -15.91 -5.49
N THR A 31 -1.47 -15.38 -5.26
CA THR A 31 -2.76 -15.87 -5.78
C THR A 31 -3.20 -14.96 -6.94
N SER A 32 -4.49 -14.98 -7.30
CA SER A 32 -5.05 -14.10 -8.32
C SER A 32 -4.99 -12.61 -7.95
N ASP A 33 -5.12 -12.27 -6.67
CA ASP A 33 -5.28 -10.89 -6.18
C ASP A 33 -4.42 -10.56 -4.95
N THR A 34 -3.70 -11.54 -4.41
CA THR A 34 -2.93 -11.37 -3.17
C THR A 34 -1.50 -11.88 -3.37
N GLY A 35 -0.50 -11.04 -3.03
CA GLY A 35 0.90 -11.42 -3.00
C GLY A 35 1.43 -11.45 -1.58
N THR A 36 2.21 -12.48 -1.22
CA THR A 36 2.90 -12.55 0.07
C THR A 36 4.31 -11.99 -0.09
N VAL A 37 4.61 -10.88 0.59
CA VAL A 37 5.90 -10.21 0.57
C VAL A 37 6.67 -10.53 1.84
N LEU A 38 7.82 -11.18 1.70
CA LEU A 38 8.71 -11.52 2.81
C LEU A 38 9.67 -10.37 3.10
N ILE A 39 9.62 -9.85 4.32
CA ILE A 39 10.47 -8.78 4.82
C ILE A 39 11.59 -9.38 5.67
N ASN A 40 12.84 -9.03 5.35
CA ASN A 40 14.04 -9.46 6.06
C ASN A 40 14.10 -10.98 6.34
N ASP A 41 13.61 -11.79 5.40
CA ASP A 41 13.54 -13.26 5.50
C ASP A 41 12.80 -13.81 6.74
N ALA A 42 11.95 -12.99 7.37
CA ALA A 42 11.35 -13.32 8.66
C ALA A 42 9.82 -13.15 8.70
N ILE A 43 9.29 -12.07 8.12
CA ILE A 43 7.87 -11.72 8.27
C ILE A 43 7.22 -11.62 6.90
N GLY A 44 6.22 -12.46 6.64
CA GLY A 44 5.40 -12.41 5.44
C GLY A 44 4.18 -11.53 5.64
N TYR A 45 3.98 -10.53 4.77
CA TYR A 45 2.75 -9.76 4.69
C TYR A 45 1.97 -10.18 3.46
N ASP A 46 0.71 -10.56 3.66
CA ASP A 46 -0.24 -10.75 2.55
C ASP A 46 -0.77 -9.39 2.13
N VAL A 47 -0.57 -9.06 0.85
CA VAL A 47 -0.89 -7.77 0.27
C VAL A 47 -1.80 -7.96 -0.91
N ARG A 48 -3.00 -7.39 -0.84
CA ARG A 48 -3.93 -7.31 -1.97
C ARG A 48 -3.40 -6.35 -3.01
N MET A 49 -3.42 -6.76 -4.27
CA MET A 49 -2.87 -6.01 -5.39
C MET A 49 -3.80 -6.09 -6.60
N ASN A 50 -3.61 -5.20 -7.57
CA ASN A 50 -4.27 -5.35 -8.86
C ASN A 50 -3.86 -6.70 -9.50
N PRO A 51 -4.82 -7.57 -9.88
CA PRO A 51 -4.51 -8.89 -10.47
C PRO A 51 -3.63 -8.83 -11.72
N VAL A 52 -3.80 -7.81 -12.56
CA VAL A 52 -3.01 -7.63 -13.79
C VAL A 52 -1.56 -7.32 -13.43
N GLU A 53 -1.33 -6.37 -12.51
CA GLU A 53 0.02 -6.04 -12.05
C GLU A 53 0.69 -7.22 -11.34
N LEU A 54 -0.04 -7.88 -10.43
CA LEU A 54 0.45 -9.04 -9.69
C LEU A 54 0.82 -10.21 -10.61
N SER A 55 0.05 -10.45 -11.66
CA SER A 55 0.32 -11.49 -12.65
C SER A 55 1.69 -11.29 -13.34
N GLY A 56 2.06 -10.03 -13.61
CA GLY A 56 3.32 -9.65 -14.25
C GLY A 56 4.54 -9.68 -13.34
N LEU A 57 4.36 -9.76 -12.01
CA LEU A 57 5.48 -9.85 -11.07
C LEU A 57 6.17 -11.22 -11.10
N ILE A 58 7.50 -11.20 -11.05
CA ILE A 58 8.33 -12.41 -11.00
C ILE A 58 8.43 -12.87 -9.54
N MET A 59 8.30 -14.18 -9.33
CA MET A 59 8.48 -14.79 -8.01
C MET A 59 9.94 -14.72 -7.57
N GLN A 60 10.17 -14.66 -6.26
CA GLN A 60 11.52 -14.64 -5.66
C GLN A 60 12.38 -13.43 -6.07
N THR A 61 11.76 -12.35 -6.55
CA THR A 61 12.45 -11.09 -6.82
C THR A 61 12.12 -10.01 -5.81
N PRO A 62 13.07 -9.09 -5.51
CA PRO A 62 12.79 -7.94 -4.67
C PRO A 62 11.71 -7.02 -5.27
N LEU A 63 10.86 -6.46 -4.43
CA LEU A 63 9.87 -5.48 -4.81
C LEU A 63 9.64 -4.47 -3.69
N ALA A 64 9.05 -3.34 -4.08
CA ALA A 64 8.61 -2.30 -3.18
C ALA A 64 7.14 -1.98 -3.45
N LEU A 65 6.34 -1.85 -2.38
CA LEU A 65 4.93 -1.50 -2.46
C LEU A 65 4.68 -0.26 -1.61
N HIS A 66 3.92 0.67 -2.18
CA HIS A 66 3.21 1.68 -1.43
C HIS A 66 1.95 1.05 -0.87
N CYS A 67 1.72 1.15 0.43
CA CYS A 67 0.65 0.41 1.10
C CYS A 67 -0.44 1.32 1.64
N TYR A 68 -1.69 0.87 1.54
CA TYR A 68 -2.84 1.39 2.28
C TYR A 68 -3.28 0.29 3.26
N HIS A 69 -3.15 0.58 4.56
CA HIS A 69 -3.61 -0.33 5.61
C HIS A 69 -5.05 0.02 5.96
N HIS A 70 -5.98 -0.86 5.59
CA HIS A 70 -7.39 -0.75 5.87
C HIS A 70 -7.72 -1.53 7.16
N ILE A 71 -8.22 -0.82 8.17
CA ILE A 71 -8.58 -1.40 9.46
C ILE A 71 -10.07 -1.18 9.68
N THR A 72 -10.79 -2.26 9.94
CA THR A 72 -12.18 -2.25 10.41
C THR A 72 -12.25 -2.90 11.79
N ASP A 73 -13.44 -2.98 12.37
CA ASP A 73 -13.70 -3.73 13.60
C ASP A 73 -13.53 -5.26 13.41
N ARG A 74 -13.63 -5.74 12.15
CA ARG A 74 -13.65 -7.17 11.81
C ARG A 74 -12.44 -7.65 11.03
N SER A 75 -11.68 -6.76 10.42
CA SER A 75 -10.57 -7.12 9.54
C SER A 75 -9.45 -6.08 9.55
N GLN A 76 -8.25 -6.57 9.23
CA GLN A 76 -7.10 -5.75 8.87
C GLN A 76 -6.61 -6.25 7.51
N GLU A 77 -6.59 -5.36 6.53
CA GLU A 77 -6.23 -5.68 5.16
C GLU A 77 -5.18 -4.72 4.65
N LEU A 78 -4.20 -5.24 3.91
CA LEU A 78 -3.14 -4.44 3.33
C LEU A 78 -3.30 -4.42 1.81
N TYR A 79 -3.45 -3.24 1.25
CA TYR A 79 -3.48 -3.02 -0.20
C TYR A 79 -2.14 -2.46 -0.65
N GLY A 80 -1.56 -3.03 -1.69
CA GLY A 80 -0.23 -2.70 -2.20
C GLY A 80 -0.28 -2.19 -3.63
N PHE A 81 0.52 -1.16 -3.89
CA PHE A 81 0.59 -0.48 -5.17
C PHE A 81 2.06 -0.33 -5.59
N LEU A 82 2.38 -0.62 -6.85
CA LEU A 82 3.73 -0.43 -7.40
C LEU A 82 4.09 1.05 -7.56
N SER A 83 3.08 1.91 -7.71
CA SER A 83 3.22 3.36 -7.88
C SER A 83 2.45 4.11 -6.79
N PRO A 84 3.02 5.21 -6.26
CA PRO A 84 2.31 6.06 -5.30
C PRO A 84 1.10 6.76 -5.93
N GLN A 85 1.14 7.08 -7.22
CA GLN A 85 0.02 7.70 -7.93
C GLN A 85 -1.20 6.77 -7.99
N THR A 86 -0.99 5.46 -8.23
CA THR A 86 -2.08 4.47 -8.22
C THR A 86 -2.71 4.37 -6.83
N LYS A 87 -1.90 4.42 -5.77
CA LYS A 87 -2.39 4.45 -4.39
C LYS A 87 -3.25 5.68 -4.12
N GLU A 88 -2.83 6.85 -4.58
CA GLU A 88 -3.60 8.10 -4.41
C GLU A 88 -4.98 8.00 -5.09
N ILE A 89 -5.02 7.50 -6.32
CA ILE A 89 -6.29 7.27 -7.04
C ILE A 89 -7.18 6.30 -6.26
N PHE A 90 -6.62 5.20 -5.76
CA PHE A 90 -7.36 4.24 -4.96
C PHE A 90 -7.98 4.88 -3.71
N ILE A 91 -7.21 5.69 -2.97
CA ILE A 91 -7.68 6.39 -1.77
C ILE A 91 -8.83 7.34 -2.14
N LEU A 92 -8.69 8.15 -3.20
CA LEU A 92 -9.75 9.04 -3.66
C LEU A 92 -11.05 8.31 -4.01
N LEU A 93 -10.96 7.09 -4.54
CA LEU A 93 -12.14 6.29 -4.89
C LEU A 93 -12.87 5.75 -3.66
N ILE A 94 -12.14 5.35 -2.61
CA ILE A 94 -12.76 4.79 -1.40
C ILE A 94 -13.22 5.86 -0.41
N GLU A 95 -12.62 7.05 -0.43
CA GLU A 95 -13.01 8.17 0.46
C GLU A 95 -14.30 8.87 0.04
N ASN A 96 -14.71 8.73 -1.23
CA ASN A 96 -15.92 9.34 -1.77
C ASN A 96 -17.13 8.39 -1.81
N VAL A 97 -17.06 7.27 -1.08
CA VAL A 97 -18.13 6.27 -0.96
C VAL A 97 -18.76 6.33 0.42
#